data_AF-A0A270BKW4-F1
#
_entry.id   AF-A0A270BKW4-F1
#
_cell.length_a   1.000
_cell.length_b   1.000
_cell.length_c   1.000
_cell.angle_alpha   90.00
_cell.angle_beta   90.00
_cell.angle_gamma   90.00
#
_symmetry.space_group_name_H-M   'P 1'
#
loop_
_entity.id
_entity.type
_entity.pdbx_description
1 polymer ?
#
loop_
_entity_poly.entity_id
_entity_poly.type
_entity_poly.pdbx_seq_one_letter_code
_entity_poly.pdbx_strand_id
1 'polypeptide(L)'
;MAAAPNTPRTSATVTVICRMPAGLVLDLYDVAALAARASAATPVMAPPRPVASVRLNGAKADPRYHARDNLLLGMGGRTEVDASFWQAWCAQNPHFLPLKNGLIFARPRAEDAAAELAERGQHRSGLEGLEPQGLPGVTPFARDVA
;
A
#
# COMPACT_ATOMS: atom_id res chain seq x y z
N MET A 1 15.43 -35.98 0.05
CA MET A 1 14.74 -34.87 0.75
C MET A 1 15.79 -33.94 1.31
N ALA A 2 16.10 -32.85 0.62
CA ALA A 2 17.06 -31.86 1.10
C ALA A 2 16.31 -30.80 1.91
N ALA A 3 16.72 -30.64 3.18
CA ALA A 3 16.18 -29.62 4.07
C ALA A 3 16.58 -28.23 3.57
N ALA A 4 15.60 -27.31 3.52
CA ALA A 4 15.85 -25.90 3.19
C ALA A 4 16.71 -25.25 4.28
N PRO A 5 17.65 -24.36 3.93
CA PRO A 5 18.47 -23.65 4.90
C PRO A 5 17.60 -22.69 5.71
N ASN A 6 17.44 -22.97 7.00
CA ASN A 6 16.78 -22.08 7.96
C ASN A 6 17.78 -21.01 8.39
N THR A 7 17.87 -19.92 7.64
CA THR A 7 18.66 -18.74 8.03
C THR A 7 17.98 -18.04 9.21
N PRO A 8 18.71 -17.70 10.29
CA PRO A 8 18.12 -17.01 11.43
C PRO A 8 17.62 -15.63 10.99
N ARG A 9 16.30 -15.46 10.98
CA ARG A 9 15.68 -14.15 10.76
C ARG A 9 15.84 -13.32 12.03
N THR A 10 16.83 -12.46 12.07
CA THR A 10 16.81 -11.31 12.99
C THR A 10 15.55 -10.51 12.65
N SER A 11 14.51 -10.67 13.46
CA SER A 11 13.16 -10.17 13.23
C SER A 11 13.11 -8.65 13.45
N ALA A 12 13.75 -7.90 12.56
CA ALA A 12 13.52 -6.48 12.46
C ALA A 12 12.18 -6.25 11.75
N THR A 13 11.27 -5.54 12.40
CA THR A 13 10.02 -5.08 11.79
C THR A 13 10.16 -3.63 11.35
N VAL A 14 9.38 -3.25 10.34
CA VAL A 14 9.20 -1.87 9.90
C VAL A 14 7.73 -1.50 9.96
N THR A 15 7.45 -0.23 10.23
CA THR A 15 6.10 0.32 10.14
C THR A 15 5.88 0.80 8.72
N VAL A 16 4.98 0.12 8.00
CA VAL A 16 4.55 0.49 6.66
C VAL A 16 3.27 1.32 6.76
N ILE A 17 3.29 2.49 6.13
CA ILE A 17 2.13 3.37 5.97
C ILE A 17 1.50 3.14 4.60
N CYS A 18 0.18 3.10 4.54
CA CYS A 18 -0.56 3.07 3.28
C CYS A 18 -1.68 4.13 3.26
N ARG A 19 -1.57 5.06 2.31
CA ARG A 19 -2.52 6.16 2.09
C ARG A 19 -3.69 5.79 1.16
N MET A 20 -3.72 4.56 0.65
CA MET A 20 -4.84 4.07 -0.16
C MET A 20 -6.07 3.86 0.74
N PRO A 21 -7.30 4.21 0.32
CA PRO A 21 -8.49 4.16 1.19
C PRO A 21 -8.70 2.77 1.83
N ALA A 22 -8.66 1.71 1.02
CA ALA A 22 -8.89 0.33 1.46
C ALA A 22 -7.60 -0.44 1.76
N GLY A 23 -6.42 0.18 1.64
CA GLY A 23 -5.14 -0.50 1.77
C GLY A 23 -4.79 -1.37 0.55
N LEU A 24 -3.75 -2.20 0.67
CA LEU A 24 -3.21 -3.02 -0.42
C LEU A 24 -2.85 -4.41 0.09
N VAL A 25 -2.89 -5.41 -0.79
CA VAL A 25 -2.23 -6.71 -0.54
C VAL A 25 -0.92 -6.70 -1.31
N LEU A 26 0.19 -6.89 -0.60
CA LEU A 26 1.50 -7.01 -1.18
C LEU A 26 1.81 -8.49 -1.32
N ASP A 27 1.89 -8.95 -2.56
CA ASP A 27 2.31 -10.31 -2.88
C ASP A 27 3.77 -10.31 -3.32
N LEU A 28 4.56 -11.21 -2.73
CA LEU A 28 5.92 -11.50 -3.14
C LEU A 28 5.91 -12.81 -3.94
N TYR A 29 6.60 -12.84 -5.06
CA TYR A 29 6.67 -14.04 -5.91
C TYR A 29 8.11 -14.50 -6.10
N ASP A 30 8.28 -15.80 -6.33
CA ASP A 30 9.55 -16.35 -6.79
C ASP A 30 9.75 -15.97 -8.27
N VAL A 31 10.67 -15.05 -8.53
CA VAL A 31 11.00 -14.55 -9.88
C VAL A 31 11.59 -15.63 -10.78
N ALA A 32 12.32 -16.60 -10.23
CA ALA A 32 12.88 -17.70 -11.01
C ALA A 32 11.78 -18.67 -11.43
N ALA A 33 10.86 -18.98 -10.51
CA ALA A 33 9.67 -19.77 -10.85
C ALA A 33 8.78 -19.05 -11.87
N LEU A 34 8.59 -17.74 -11.75
CA LEU A 34 7.84 -16.95 -12.74
C LEU A 34 8.51 -16.96 -14.11
N ALA A 35 9.83 -16.79 -14.18
CA ALA A 35 10.58 -16.83 -15.43
C ALA A 35 10.50 -18.22 -16.09
N ALA A 36 10.69 -19.29 -15.32
CA ALA A 36 10.55 -20.66 -15.82
C ALA A 36 9.16 -20.93 -16.38
N ARG A 37 8.11 -20.41 -15.72
CA ARG A 37 6.73 -20.50 -16.21
C ARG A 37 6.50 -19.69 -17.48
N ALA A 38 7.08 -18.49 -17.58
CA ALA A 38 6.96 -17.64 -18.76
C ALA A 38 7.64 -18.27 -19.99
N SER A 39 8.70 -19.05 -19.79
CA SER A 39 9.43 -19.75 -20.85
C SER A 39 8.97 -21.20 -21.11
N ALA A 40 7.90 -21.67 -20.44
CA ALA A 40 7.44 -23.04 -20.59
C ALA A 40 6.83 -23.29 -21.99
N ALA A 41 7.22 -24.40 -22.62
CA ALA A 41 6.71 -24.80 -23.94
C ALA A 41 5.19 -25.10 -23.94
N THR A 42 4.67 -25.57 -22.80
CA THR A 42 3.23 -25.71 -22.57
C THR A 42 2.76 -24.62 -21.62
N PRO A 43 1.68 -23.89 -21.96
CA PRO A 43 1.20 -22.80 -21.13
C PRO A 43 0.69 -23.32 -19.78
N VAL A 44 1.24 -22.78 -18.70
CA VAL A 44 0.78 -23.08 -17.34
C VAL A 44 -0.43 -22.21 -17.01
N MET A 45 -1.63 -22.79 -17.13
CA MET A 45 -2.91 -22.08 -16.97
C MET A 45 -3.25 -21.69 -15.52
N ALA A 46 -2.63 -22.31 -14.53
CA ALA A 46 -2.84 -21.95 -13.12
C ALA A 46 -2.22 -20.58 -12.81
N PRO A 47 -2.85 -19.71 -12.00
CA PRO A 47 -2.23 -18.44 -11.62
C PRO A 47 -0.95 -18.67 -10.79
N PRO A 48 0.06 -17.78 -10.88
CA PRO A 48 1.20 -17.83 -9.98
C PRO A 48 0.75 -17.71 -8.54
N ARG A 49 1.33 -18.55 -7.67
CA ARG A 49 1.10 -18.47 -6.23
C ARG A 49 2.20 -17.61 -5.59
N PRO A 50 1.85 -16.63 -4.75
CA PRO A 50 2.83 -15.87 -4.01
C PRO A 50 3.56 -16.75 -2.99
N VAL A 51 4.83 -16.44 -2.75
CA VAL A 51 5.63 -17.07 -1.69
C VAL A 51 5.27 -16.51 -0.32
N ALA A 52 4.86 -15.23 -0.28
CA ALA A 52 4.41 -14.54 0.91
C ALA A 52 3.46 -13.41 0.52
N SER A 53 2.51 -13.12 1.40
CA SER A 53 1.53 -12.04 1.21
C SER A 53 1.34 -11.25 2.50
N VAL A 54 1.28 -9.92 2.40
CA VAL A 54 1.03 -9.02 3.53
C VAL A 54 -0.07 -8.04 3.18
N ARG A 55 -1.10 -7.93 4.05
CA ARG A 55 -2.17 -6.95 3.91
C ARG A 55 -1.78 -5.66 4.62
N LEU A 56 -1.64 -4.58 3.86
CA LEU A 56 -1.50 -3.24 4.41
C LEU A 56 -2.88 -2.66 4.75
N ASN A 57 -2.98 -2.12 5.96
CA ASN A 57 -4.12 -1.31 6.39
C ASN A 57 -4.15 0.00 5.60
N GLY A 58 -5.33 0.38 5.10
CA GLY A 58 -5.51 1.63 4.36
C GLY A 58 -5.77 2.85 5.23
N ALA A 59 -5.91 4.01 4.59
CA ALA A 59 -6.23 5.28 5.23
C ALA A 59 -7.52 5.24 6.07
N LYS A 60 -8.50 4.41 5.72
CA LYS A 60 -9.73 4.21 6.52
C LYS A 60 -9.49 3.54 7.88
N ALA A 61 -8.33 2.92 8.07
CA ALA A 61 -7.91 2.35 9.35
C ALA A 61 -7.12 3.36 10.22
N ASP A 62 -6.92 4.60 9.76
CA ASP A 62 -6.33 5.65 10.59
C ASP A 62 -7.30 5.99 11.73
N PRO A 63 -6.85 6.10 13.00
CA PRO A 63 -7.73 6.41 14.13
C PRO A 63 -8.50 7.73 14.01
N ARG A 64 -8.01 8.67 13.18
CA ARG A 64 -8.66 9.96 12.94
C ARG A 64 -9.75 9.89 11.87
N TYR A 65 -9.88 8.77 11.17
CA TYR A 65 -10.88 8.61 10.11
C TYR A 65 -12.30 8.54 10.68
N HIS A 66 -13.19 9.38 10.15
CA HIS A 66 -14.60 9.36 10.46
C HIS A 66 -15.41 9.04 9.19
N ALA A 67 -16.16 7.93 9.23
CA ALA A 67 -16.84 7.39 8.04
C ALA A 67 -17.86 8.35 7.41
N ARG A 68 -18.53 9.18 8.23
CA ARG A 68 -19.51 10.15 7.75
C ARG A 68 -18.88 11.26 6.92
N ASP A 69 -17.73 11.74 7.36
CA ASP A 69 -17.07 12.89 6.72
C ASP A 69 -16.13 12.44 5.60
N ASN A 70 -15.69 11.18 5.64
CA ASN A 70 -14.91 10.49 4.61
C ASN A 70 -13.67 11.27 4.12
N LEU A 71 -13.08 12.06 5.01
CA LEU A 71 -11.86 12.82 4.74
C LEU A 71 -10.65 11.88 4.85
N LEU A 72 -9.90 11.73 3.76
CA LEU A 72 -8.71 10.87 3.71
C LEU A 72 -7.41 11.69 3.67
N LEU A 73 -7.50 13.03 3.62
CA LEU A 73 -6.36 13.90 3.49
C LEU A 73 -5.51 13.81 4.76
N GLY A 74 -4.23 13.48 4.58
CA GLY A 74 -3.31 13.24 5.70
C GLY A 74 -3.58 11.97 6.50
N MET A 75 -4.46 11.09 6.03
CA MET A 75 -4.73 9.79 6.66
C MET A 75 -3.84 8.69 6.07
N GLY A 76 -3.54 7.69 6.89
CA GLY A 76 -2.76 6.52 6.48
C GLY A 76 -2.90 5.37 7.46
N GLY A 77 -3.12 4.16 6.92
CA GLY A 77 -3.14 2.96 7.74
C GLY A 77 -1.72 2.52 8.08
N ARG A 78 -1.56 1.97 9.28
CA ARG A 78 -0.27 1.49 9.82
C ARG A 78 -0.28 -0.03 9.86
N THR A 79 0.80 -0.64 9.41
CA THR A 79 0.98 -2.10 9.43
C THR A 79 2.43 -2.40 9.81
N GLU A 80 2.64 -3.25 10.81
CA GLU A 80 3.97 -3.79 11.10
C GLU A 80 4.27 -4.92 10.11
N VAL A 81 5.43 -4.83 9.45
CA VAL A 81 5.84 -5.76 8.40
C VAL A 81 7.27 -6.21 8.66
N ASP A 82 7.58 -7.48 8.39
CA ASP A 82 8.95 -7.97 8.42
C ASP A 82 9.85 -7.16 7.46
N ALA A 83 10.97 -6.65 7.95
CA ALA A 83 11.85 -5.77 7.17
C ALA A 83 12.39 -6.46 5.90
N SER A 84 12.68 -7.76 6.00
CA SER A 84 13.20 -8.53 4.86
C SER A 84 12.12 -8.71 3.78
N PHE A 85 10.86 -8.95 4.19
CA PHE A 85 9.74 -8.98 3.27
C PHE A 85 9.57 -7.63 2.55
N TRP A 86 9.56 -6.52 3.29
CA TRP A 86 9.37 -5.19 2.71
C TRP A 86 10.48 -4.87 1.70
N GLN A 87 11.75 -5.11 2.07
CA GLN A 87 12.89 -4.88 1.18
C GLN A 87 12.81 -5.73 -0.09
N ALA A 88 12.52 -7.03 0.03
CA ALA A 88 12.38 -7.91 -1.12
C ALA A 88 11.22 -7.47 -2.03
N TRP A 89 10.10 -7.07 -1.44
CA TRP A 89 8.93 -6.62 -2.18
C TRP A 89 9.21 -5.32 -2.95
N CYS A 90 9.90 -4.34 -2.34
CA CYS A 90 10.33 -3.12 -3.02
C CYS A 90 11.29 -3.41 -4.18
N ALA A 91 12.23 -4.34 -4.00
CA ALA A 91 13.16 -4.73 -5.05
C ALA A 91 12.45 -5.42 -6.23
N GLN A 92 11.41 -6.21 -5.96
CA GLN A 92 10.59 -6.84 -7.00
C GLN A 92 9.66 -5.82 -7.71
N ASN A 93 9.20 -4.78 -7.01
CA ASN A 93 8.19 -3.84 -7.51
C ASN A 93 8.65 -2.37 -7.53
N PRO A 94 9.84 -2.03 -8.08
CA PRO A 94 10.42 -0.69 -7.97
C PRO A 94 9.60 0.39 -8.71
N HIS A 95 8.79 -0.02 -9.68
CA HIS A 95 7.98 0.88 -10.51
C HIS A 95 6.51 0.94 -10.08
N PHE A 96 6.14 0.27 -8.99
CA PHE A 96 4.76 0.31 -8.50
C PHE A 96 4.39 1.75 -8.10
N LEU A 97 3.37 2.30 -8.74
CA LEU A 97 3.04 3.73 -8.63
C LEU A 97 2.80 4.18 -7.18
N PRO A 98 2.08 3.44 -6.32
CA PRO A 98 1.96 3.81 -4.91
C PRO A 98 3.30 3.91 -4.17
N LEU A 99 4.29 3.07 -4.50
CA LEU A 99 5.63 3.16 -3.91
C LEU A 99 6.36 4.40 -4.45
N LYS A 100 6.39 4.57 -5.77
CA LYS A 100 7.07 5.68 -6.44
C LYS A 100 6.52 7.05 -6.02
N ASN A 101 5.20 7.14 -5.84
CA ASN A 101 4.52 8.38 -5.48
C ASN A 101 4.44 8.60 -3.95
N GLY A 102 5.04 7.72 -3.14
CA GLY A 102 5.03 7.83 -1.68
C GLY A 102 3.63 7.68 -1.05
N LEU A 103 2.73 6.96 -1.71
CA LEU A 103 1.43 6.55 -1.15
C LEU A 103 1.58 5.34 -0.23
N ILE A 104 2.63 4.53 -0.45
CA ILE A 104 3.13 3.56 0.52
C ILE A 104 4.60 3.82 0.81
N PHE A 105 4.98 3.73 2.07
CA PHE A 105 6.37 3.92 2.51
C PHE A 105 6.57 3.24 3.87
N ALA A 106 7.82 3.00 4.25
CA ALA A 106 8.15 2.38 5.52
C ALA A 106 9.19 3.19 6.29
N ARG A 107 9.11 3.10 7.62
CA ARG A 107 10.16 3.56 8.53
C ARG A 107 10.43 2.50 9.61
N PRO A 108 11.67 2.40 10.14
CA PRO A 108 11.98 1.45 11.20
C PRO A 108 11.16 1.67 12.48
N ARG A 109 10.86 2.93 12.81
CA ARG A 109 10.11 3.29 14.02
C ARG A 109 8.76 3.89 13.67
N ALA A 110 7.74 3.57 14.47
CA ALA A 110 6.38 4.06 14.26
C ALA A 110 6.26 5.58 14.34
N GLU A 111 7.05 6.23 15.20
CA GLU A 111 7.09 7.70 15.31
C GLU A 111 7.61 8.37 14.03
N ASP A 112 8.66 7.84 13.43
CA ASP A 112 9.21 8.35 12.17
C ASP A 112 8.20 8.19 11.04
N ALA A 113 7.49 7.05 11.01
CA ALA A 113 6.43 6.79 10.05
C ALA A 113 5.26 7.80 10.21
N ALA A 114 4.92 8.16 11.45
CA ALA A 114 3.87 9.12 11.74
C ALA A 114 4.27 10.56 11.36
N ALA A 115 5.52 10.94 11.64
CA ALA A 115 6.06 12.24 11.23
C ALA A 115 6.04 12.40 9.71
N GLU A 116 6.53 11.40 8.97
CA GLU A 116 6.49 11.42 7.50
C GLU A 116 5.06 11.43 6.95
N LEU A 117 4.12 10.70 7.58
CA LEU A 117 2.71 10.78 7.20
C LEU A 117 2.14 12.19 7.40
N ALA A 118 2.51 12.88 8.48
CA ALA A 118 2.06 14.23 8.74
C ALA A 118 2.58 15.23 7.68
N GLU A 119 3.86 15.13 7.32
CA GLU A 119 4.46 15.94 6.24
C GLU A 119 3.78 15.66 4.89
N ARG A 120 3.67 14.39 4.50
CA ARG A 120 3.04 14.00 3.24
C ARG A 120 1.54 14.28 3.21
N GLY A 121 0.91 14.39 4.38
CA GLY A 121 -0.50 14.70 4.55
C GLY A 121 -0.88 16.12 4.17
N GLN A 122 0.09 17.02 4.05
CA GLN A 122 -0.10 18.37 3.52
C GLN A 122 -0.41 18.37 2.02
N HIS A 123 -0.11 17.26 1.34
CA HIS A 123 -0.33 17.11 -0.10
C HIS A 123 -1.42 16.09 -0.39
N ARG A 124 -2.31 16.45 -1.33
CA ARG A 124 -3.39 15.58 -1.79
C ARG A 124 -2.81 14.32 -2.43
N SER A 125 -3.35 13.17 -2.06
CA SER A 125 -3.01 11.87 -2.67
C SER A 125 -3.63 11.67 -4.07
N GLY A 126 -4.63 12.50 -4.41
CA GLY A 126 -5.48 12.30 -5.59
C GLY A 126 -6.60 11.27 -5.39
N LEU A 127 -6.61 10.57 -4.25
CA LEU A 127 -7.62 9.57 -3.87
C LEU A 127 -8.63 10.12 -2.85
N GLU A 128 -8.52 11.41 -2.57
CA GLU A 128 -9.43 12.16 -1.73
C GLU A 128 -10.79 12.33 -2.41
N GLY A 129 -11.85 12.51 -1.62
CA GLY A 129 -13.13 12.96 -2.14
C GLY A 129 -12.97 14.25 -2.96
N LEU A 130 -13.80 14.41 -3.99
CA LEU A 130 -13.90 15.66 -4.71
C LEU A 130 -14.63 16.70 -3.86
N GLU A 131 -14.17 17.95 -3.91
CA GLU A 131 -14.87 19.04 -3.24
C GLU A 131 -16.17 19.36 -3.98
N PRO A 132 -17.36 19.22 -3.36
CA PRO A 132 -18.63 19.37 -4.07
C PRO A 132 -18.82 20.75 -4.69
N GLN A 133 -18.30 21.80 -4.05
CA GLN A 133 -18.44 23.19 -4.51
C GLN A 133 -17.39 23.59 -5.56
N GLY A 134 -16.38 22.74 -5.83
CA GLY A 134 -15.27 23.03 -6.74
C GLY A 134 -15.18 22.06 -7.91
N LEU A 135 -16.27 21.34 -8.23
CA LEU A 135 -16.29 20.35 -9.30
C LEU A 135 -16.16 21.04 -10.68
N PRO A 136 -15.11 20.73 -11.47
CA PRO A 136 -14.96 21.33 -12.80
C PRO A 136 -16.08 20.85 -13.74
N GLY A 137 -16.77 21.81 -14.38
CA GLY A 137 -17.83 21.52 -15.34
C GLY A 137 -19.17 21.12 -14.74
N VAL A 138 -19.33 21.20 -13.42
CA VAL A 138 -20.61 20.94 -12.73
C VAL A 138 -21.12 22.24 -12.12
N THR A 139 -22.24 22.75 -12.62
CA THR A 139 -22.97 23.84 -11.95
C THR A 139 -23.79 23.22 -10.83
N PRO A 140 -23.57 23.59 -9.55
CA PRO A 140 -24.41 23.09 -8.47
C PRO A 140 -25.87 23.48 -8.71
N PHE A 141 -26.79 22.53 -8.56
CA PHE A 141 -28.22 22.86 -8.54
C PHE A 141 -28.46 23.87 -7.41
N ALA A 142 -29.10 25.00 -7.73
CA ALA A 142 -29.54 25.94 -6.71
C ALA A 142 -30.44 25.18 -5.73
N ARG A 143 -30.11 25.21 -4.44
CA ARG A 143 -31.03 24.68 -3.42
C ARG A 143 -32.29 25.54 -3.46
N ASP A 144 -33.45 24.91 -3.56
CA ASP A 144 -34.71 25.62 -3.31
C ASP A 144 -34.64 26.23 -1.92
N VAL A 145 -34.79 27.56 -1.86
CA VAL A 145 -34.85 28.31 -0.62
C VAL A 145 -36.23 28.02 -0.01
N ALA A 146 -36.26 27.27 1.08
CA ALA A 146 -37.44 27.10 1.92
C ALA A 146 -37.46 28.16 3.04
#